data_AF-I0QZS3-F1
#
_entry.id   AF-I0QZS3-F1
#
_cell.length_a   1.000
_cell.length_b   1.000
_cell.length_c   1.000
_cell.angle_alpha   90.00
_cell.angle_beta   90.00
_cell.angle_gamma   90.00
#
_symmetry.space_group_name_H-M   'P 1'
#
loop_
_entity.id
_entity.type
_entity.pdbx_description
1 polymer ?
#
loop_
_entity_poly.entity_id
_entity_poly.type
_entity_poly.pdbx_seq_one_letter_code
_entity_poly.pdbx_strand_id
1 'polypeptide(L)'
;MNLEQLGLFGVFLAGAIPWLEAIGVVPAGILIGLDPALTVLFAVTGNAITIFLFAFGAGKLRSWMRQRRSAKGKTEESPRIIKAQRSFDRWGIYGLAILGPLFIGTQFAALVAVAGGVKPLKASIAITAATILWAALIALAFVVAGFDGIPGFESE
;
A
#
# COMPACT_ATOMS: atom_id res chain seq x y z
N MET A 1 -17.19 23.97 0.05
CA MET A 1 -16.59 22.84 0.78
C MET A 1 -16.65 23.14 2.26
N ASN A 2 -17.21 22.24 3.07
CA ASN A 2 -17.18 22.33 4.52
C ASN A 2 -15.84 21.77 5.06
N LEU A 3 -15.54 21.99 6.36
CA LEU A 3 -14.28 21.54 6.96
C LEU A 3 -14.05 20.03 6.84
N GLU A 4 -15.13 19.25 6.96
CA GLU A 4 -15.09 17.80 6.83
C GLU A 4 -14.63 17.34 5.44
N GLN A 5 -15.19 17.92 4.36
CA GLN A 5 -14.75 17.63 2.99
C GLN A 5 -13.29 18.01 2.75
N LEU A 6 -12.83 19.12 3.32
CA LEU A 6 -11.43 19.53 3.27
C LEU A 6 -10.52 18.53 4.02
N GLY A 7 -10.97 18.04 5.17
CA GLY A 7 -10.27 17.01 5.96
C GLY A 7 -10.13 15.69 5.21
N LEU A 8 -11.22 15.17 4.64
CA LEU A 8 -11.22 13.95 3.82
C LEU A 8 -10.34 14.09 2.57
N PHE A 9 -10.35 15.26 1.94
CA PHE A 9 -9.45 15.55 0.83
C PHE A 9 -7.98 15.57 1.27
N GLY A 10 -7.68 16.15 2.43
CA GLY A 10 -6.36 16.09 3.05
C GLY A 10 -5.90 14.66 3.34
N VAL A 11 -6.77 13.81 3.86
CA VAL A 11 -6.52 12.37 4.09
C VAL A 11 -6.20 11.64 2.79
N PHE A 12 -6.94 11.91 1.72
CA PHE A 12 -6.66 11.35 0.40
C PHE A 12 -5.27 11.75 -0.12
N LEU A 13 -4.94 13.04 -0.03
CA LEU A 13 -3.63 13.54 -0.45
C LEU A 13 -2.50 12.96 0.39
N ALA A 14 -2.68 12.89 1.71
CA ALA A 14 -1.69 12.31 2.61
C ALA A 14 -1.47 10.82 2.31
N GLY A 15 -2.55 10.04 2.13
CA GLY A 15 -2.47 8.62 1.77
C GLY A 15 -1.79 8.36 0.43
N ALA A 16 -1.80 9.36 -0.47
CA ALA A 16 -1.09 9.30 -1.74
C ALA A 16 0.41 9.63 -1.64
N ILE A 17 0.91 10.15 -0.51
CA ILE A 17 2.34 10.42 -0.33
C ILE A 17 3.04 9.12 0.10
N PRO A 18 4.03 8.62 -0.67
CA PRO A 18 4.85 7.50 -0.22
C PRO A 18 5.45 7.82 1.15
N TRP A 19 5.41 6.87 2.10
CA TRP A 19 5.81 7.03 3.52
C TRP A 19 4.71 7.55 4.46
N LEU A 20 3.67 8.21 3.94
CA LEU A 20 2.42 8.52 4.66
C LEU A 20 1.38 7.45 4.33
N GLU A 21 1.65 6.25 4.83
CA GLU A 21 0.80 5.09 4.57
C GLU A 21 -0.55 5.21 5.30
N ALA A 22 -1.56 4.48 4.81
CA ALA A 22 -2.86 4.42 5.47
C ALA A 22 -2.76 4.04 6.96
N ILE A 23 -1.74 3.28 7.35
CA ILE A 23 -1.43 2.92 8.74
C ILE A 23 -1.18 4.16 9.64
N GLY A 24 -0.56 5.21 9.12
CA GLY A 24 -0.34 6.47 9.86
C GLY A 24 -1.45 7.50 9.63
N VAL A 25 -1.99 7.56 8.41
CA VAL A 25 -3.02 8.52 8.02
C VAL A 25 -4.36 8.24 8.71
N VAL A 26 -4.74 6.96 8.87
CA VAL A 26 -6.02 6.59 9.50
C VAL A 26 -6.11 7.02 10.97
N PRO A 27 -5.13 6.68 11.85
CA PRO A 27 -5.09 7.22 13.21
C PRO A 27 -5.18 8.74 13.25
N ALA A 28 -4.39 9.42 12.42
CA ALA A 28 -4.35 10.88 12.41
C ALA A 28 -5.71 11.49 12.03
N GLY A 29 -6.39 10.93 11.02
CA GLY A 29 -7.72 11.36 10.61
C GLY A 29 -8.77 11.16 11.71
N ILE A 30 -8.76 10.00 12.37
CA ILE A 30 -9.69 9.72 13.47
C ILE A 30 -9.43 10.65 14.66
N LEU A 31 -8.16 10.88 15.01
CA LEU A 31 -7.77 11.75 16.14
C LEU A 31 -8.18 13.22 15.96
N ILE A 32 -8.38 13.68 14.72
CA ILE A 32 -8.89 15.02 14.43
C ILE A 32 -10.41 15.05 14.23
N GLY A 33 -11.11 13.95 14.54
CA GLY A 33 -12.57 13.86 14.55
C GLY A 33 -13.22 13.47 13.21
N LEU A 34 -12.49 12.87 12.27
CA LEU A 34 -13.08 12.35 11.04
C LEU A 34 -13.74 10.99 11.24
N ASP A 35 -14.83 10.74 10.52
CA ASP A 35 -15.51 9.44 10.51
C ASP A 35 -14.50 8.31 10.19
N PRO A 36 -14.41 7.25 11.01
CA PRO A 36 -13.44 6.17 10.82
C PRO A 36 -13.59 5.43 9.49
N ALA A 37 -14.83 5.18 9.04
CA ALA A 37 -15.07 4.42 7.81
C ALA A 37 -14.67 5.22 6.56
N LEU A 38 -15.04 6.51 6.51
CA LEU A 38 -14.63 7.43 5.45
C LEU A 38 -13.12 7.67 5.48
N THR A 39 -12.52 7.81 6.66
CA THR A 39 -11.06 7.97 6.80
C THR A 39 -10.32 6.78 6.19
N VAL A 40 -10.75 5.54 6.51
CA VAL A 40 -10.18 4.33 5.90
C VAL A 40 -10.36 4.34 4.39
N LEU A 41 -11.56 4.65 3.89
CA LEU A 41 -11.85 4.66 2.45
C LEU A 41 -10.94 5.64 1.69
N PHE A 42 -10.84 6.89 2.14
CA PHE A 42 -10.04 7.92 1.46
C PHE A 42 -8.53 7.64 1.58
N ALA A 43 -8.06 7.21 2.76
CA ALA A 43 -6.65 6.85 2.96
C ALA A 43 -6.22 5.67 2.09
N VAL A 44 -7.01 4.58 2.09
CA VAL A 44 -6.76 3.40 1.25
C VAL A 44 -6.81 3.77 -0.23
N THR A 45 -7.77 4.60 -0.65
CA THR A 45 -7.90 4.96 -2.07
C THR A 45 -6.69 5.75 -2.57
N GLY A 46 -6.25 6.77 -1.82
CA GLY A 46 -5.03 7.52 -2.16
C GLY A 46 -3.79 6.63 -2.19
N ASN A 47 -3.68 5.72 -1.24
CA ASN A 47 -2.57 4.79 -1.13
C ASN A 47 -2.56 3.74 -2.26
N ALA A 48 -3.72 3.17 -2.58
CA ALA A 48 -3.88 2.21 -3.68
C ALA A 48 -3.43 2.81 -5.02
N ILE A 49 -3.78 4.07 -5.32
CA ILE A 49 -3.36 4.73 -6.55
C ILE A 49 -1.83 4.74 -6.67
N THR A 50 -1.12 5.06 -5.59
CA THR A 50 0.35 5.10 -5.61
C THR A 50 1.01 3.73 -5.58
N ILE A 51 0.43 2.75 -4.88
CA ILE A 51 0.83 1.34 -4.98
C ILE A 51 0.80 0.89 -6.44
N PHE A 52 -0.31 1.13 -7.14
CA PHE A 52 -0.46 0.77 -8.55
C PHE A 52 0.57 1.51 -9.41
N LEU A 53 0.73 2.83 -9.20
CA LEU A 53 1.71 3.63 -9.94
C LEU A 53 3.13 3.05 -9.80
N PHE A 54 3.55 2.72 -8.58
CA PHE A 54 4.87 2.16 -8.32
C PHE A 54 5.02 0.74 -8.89
N ALA A 55 4.02 -0.12 -8.73
CA ALA A 55 4.05 -1.47 -9.25
C ALA A 55 4.17 -1.49 -10.78
N PHE A 56 3.35 -0.70 -11.48
CA PHE A 56 3.37 -0.64 -12.95
C PHE A 56 4.62 0.09 -13.46
N GLY A 57 5.09 1.13 -12.77
CA GLY A 57 6.37 1.78 -13.03
C GLY A 57 7.55 0.82 -12.92
N ALA A 58 7.62 0.03 -11.84
CA ALA A 58 8.61 -1.04 -11.69
C ALA A 58 8.50 -2.10 -12.77
N GLY A 59 7.28 -2.46 -13.17
CA GLY A 59 7.04 -3.42 -14.25
C GLY A 59 7.63 -2.95 -15.58
N LYS A 60 7.40 -1.67 -15.92
CA LYS A 60 7.96 -1.02 -17.11
C LYS A 60 9.48 -0.92 -17.05
N LEU A 61 10.03 -0.57 -15.89
CA LEU A 61 11.48 -0.50 -15.69
C LEU A 61 12.14 -1.88 -15.83
N ARG A 62 11.53 -2.91 -15.22
CA ARG A 62 12.01 -4.30 -15.27
C ARG A 62 11.96 -4.86 -16.69
N SER A 63 10.89 -4.62 -17.43
CA SER A 63 10.76 -5.07 -18.82
C SER A 63 11.80 -4.40 -19.72
N TRP A 64 12.01 -3.09 -19.56
CA TRP A 64 13.06 -2.34 -20.26
C TRP A 64 14.47 -2.84 -19.93
N MET A 65 14.77 -3.10 -18.66
CA MET A 65 16.05 -3.68 -18.25
C MET A 65 16.29 -5.07 -18.85
N ARG A 66 15.25 -5.92 -18.89
CA ARG A 66 15.33 -7.24 -19.53
C ARG A 66 15.60 -7.13 -21.03
N GLN A 67 14.87 -6.27 -21.75
CA GLN A 67 15.09 -6.03 -23.17
C GLN A 67 16.53 -5.55 -23.45
N ARG A 68 17.05 -4.63 -22.62
CA ARG A 68 18.44 -4.16 -22.72
C ARG A 68 19.48 -5.26 -22.46
N ARG A 69 19.20 -6.22 -21.57
CA ARG A 69 20.09 -7.37 -21.32
C ARG A 69 20.07 -8.36 -22.48
N SER A 70 18.89 -8.66 -23.01
CA SER A 70 18.72 -9.53 -24.18
C SER A 70 19.43 -8.96 -25.42
N ALA A 71 19.34 -7.64 -25.65
CA ALA A 71 20.07 -6.95 -26.72
C ALA A 71 21.60 -7.04 -26.58
N LYS A 72 22.12 -7.28 -25.38
CA LYS A 72 23.55 -7.49 -25.09
C LYS A 72 23.96 -8.98 -25.09
N GLY A 73 23.11 -9.87 -25.61
CA GLY A 73 23.36 -11.32 -25.64
C GLY A 73 23.31 -12.01 -24.26
N LYS A 74 22.85 -11.32 -23.21
CA LYS A 74 22.71 -11.90 -21.86
C LYS A 74 21.27 -12.35 -21.68
N THR A 75 20.95 -13.55 -22.15
CA THR A 75 19.56 -14.03 -22.32
C THR A 75 19.07 -14.92 -21.18
N GLU A 76 19.94 -15.65 -20.50
CA GLU A 76 19.50 -16.64 -19.50
C GLU A 76 19.75 -16.21 -18.07
N GLU A 77 18.67 -16.07 -17.29
CA GLU A 77 18.77 -16.06 -15.84
C GLU A 77 19.10 -17.48 -15.36
N SER A 78 19.96 -17.59 -14.35
CA SER A 78 20.33 -18.91 -13.85
C SER A 78 19.10 -19.68 -13.34
N PRO A 79 19.06 -21.02 -13.48
CA PRO A 79 17.94 -21.83 -12.97
C PRO A 79 17.64 -21.58 -11.49
N ARG A 80 18.68 -21.23 -10.71
CA ARG A 80 18.57 -20.86 -9.29
C ARG A 80 17.77 -19.56 -9.10
N ILE A 81 18.03 -18.54 -9.92
CA ILE A 81 17.29 -17.26 -9.86
C ILE A 81 15.84 -17.47 -10.27
N ILE A 82 15.58 -18.22 -11.35
CA ILE A 82 14.22 -18.52 -11.80
C ILE A 82 13.43 -19.25 -10.70
N LYS A 83 14.05 -20.22 -10.02
CA LYS A 83 13.46 -20.92 -8.88
C LYS A 83 13.14 -19.97 -7.73
N ALA A 84 14.08 -19.08 -7.36
CA ALA A 84 13.86 -18.09 -6.32
C ALA A 84 12.71 -17.13 -6.63
N GLN A 85 12.64 -16.61 -7.86
CA GLN A 85 11.55 -15.73 -8.30
C GLN A 85 10.18 -16.43 -8.25
N ARG A 86 10.11 -17.70 -8.66
CA ARG A 86 8.85 -18.49 -8.58
C ARG A 86 8.39 -18.69 -7.15
N SER A 87 9.31 -19.01 -6.24
CA SER A 87 9.00 -19.15 -4.81
C SER A 87 8.55 -17.82 -4.21
N PHE A 88 9.24 -16.73 -4.56
CA PHE A 88 8.90 -15.39 -4.10
C PHE A 88 7.53 -14.92 -4.64
N ASP A 89 7.22 -15.16 -5.92
CA ASP A 89 5.90 -14.86 -6.48
C ASP A 89 4.78 -15.67 -5.81
N ARG A 90 5.06 -16.90 -5.38
CA ARG A 90 4.07 -17.73 -4.70
C ARG A 90 3.84 -17.31 -3.25
N TRP A 91 4.89 -17.11 -2.47
CA TRP A 91 4.78 -16.94 -1.01
C TRP A 91 5.38 -15.62 -0.51
N GLY A 92 6.45 -15.16 -1.13
CA GLY A 92 7.13 -13.92 -0.74
C GLY A 92 6.22 -12.69 -0.85
N ILE A 93 5.35 -12.65 -1.86
CA ILE A 93 4.38 -11.57 -2.04
C ILE A 93 3.44 -11.40 -0.83
N TYR A 94 3.00 -12.48 -0.20
CA TYR A 94 2.07 -12.40 0.93
C TYR A 94 2.78 -11.96 2.21
N GLY A 95 3.99 -12.47 2.45
CA GLY A 95 4.83 -11.98 3.55
C GLY A 95 5.13 -10.49 3.38
N LEU A 96 5.42 -10.06 2.15
CA LEU A 96 5.66 -8.66 1.83
C LEU A 96 4.40 -7.80 1.91
N ALA A 97 3.22 -8.32 1.56
CA ALA A 97 1.96 -7.60 1.71
C ALA A 97 1.60 -7.40 3.19
N ILE A 98 1.83 -8.40 4.04
CA ILE A 98 1.51 -8.32 5.47
C ILE A 98 2.49 -7.41 6.21
N LEU A 99 3.80 -7.61 5.97
CA LEU A 99 4.87 -6.93 6.72
C LEU A 99 5.33 -5.64 6.06
N GLY A 100 5.30 -5.57 4.73
CA GLY A 100 5.76 -4.43 3.95
C GLY A 100 5.19 -3.08 4.40
N PRO A 101 3.85 -2.96 4.60
CA PRO A 101 3.23 -1.74 5.09
C PRO A 101 3.80 -1.25 6.43
N LEU A 102 4.19 -2.16 7.32
CA LEU A 102 4.70 -1.82 8.66
C LEU A 102 6.17 -1.42 8.67
N PHE A 103 7.00 -2.01 7.80
CA PHE A 103 8.46 -1.85 7.87
C PHE A 103 9.04 -0.93 6.79
N ILE A 104 8.53 -1.03 5.56
CA ILE A 104 9.14 -0.36 4.39
C ILE A 104 8.18 0.54 3.64
N GLY A 105 6.88 0.48 3.93
CA GLY A 105 5.82 1.17 3.19
C GLY A 105 5.28 0.35 2.01
N THR A 106 4.03 0.62 1.63
CA THR A 106 3.29 -0.20 0.66
C THR A 106 3.83 -0.06 -0.76
N GLN A 107 4.29 1.13 -1.16
CA GLN A 107 4.77 1.41 -2.51
C GLN A 107 6.17 0.80 -2.71
N PHE A 108 7.03 0.82 -1.69
CA PHE A 108 8.31 0.12 -1.72
C PHE A 108 8.13 -1.40 -1.69
N ALA A 109 7.17 -1.91 -0.92
CA ALA A 109 6.76 -3.31 -1.01
C ALA A 109 6.31 -3.67 -2.43
N ALA A 110 5.59 -2.79 -3.12
CA ALA A 110 5.18 -3.01 -4.50
C ALA A 110 6.37 -3.03 -5.48
N LEU A 111 7.34 -2.11 -5.31
CA LEU A 111 8.59 -2.12 -6.07
C LEU A 111 9.35 -3.44 -5.89
N VAL A 112 9.56 -3.86 -4.64
CA VAL A 112 10.30 -5.08 -4.29
C VAL A 112 9.57 -6.32 -4.83
N ALA A 113 8.24 -6.37 -4.70
CA ALA A 113 7.43 -7.44 -5.25
C ALA A 113 7.67 -7.60 -6.76
N VAL A 114 7.53 -6.50 -7.51
CA VAL A 114 7.63 -6.51 -8.97
C VAL A 114 9.05 -6.75 -9.45
N ALA A 115 10.05 -6.16 -8.77
CA ALA A 115 11.46 -6.44 -9.01
C ALA A 115 11.80 -7.92 -8.80
N GLY A 116 11.22 -8.53 -7.75
CA GLY A 116 11.44 -9.92 -7.36
C GLY A 116 10.72 -10.97 -8.21
N GLY A 117 9.90 -10.59 -9.18
CA GLY A 117 9.20 -11.57 -10.03
C GLY A 117 7.74 -11.29 -10.27
N VAL A 118 7.08 -10.64 -9.32
CA VAL A 118 5.62 -10.58 -9.23
C VAL A 118 5.04 -9.72 -10.35
N LYS A 119 3.91 -10.12 -10.90
CA LYS A 119 3.16 -9.30 -11.87
C LYS A 119 2.68 -8.01 -11.19
N PRO A 120 2.82 -6.82 -11.81
CA PRO A 120 2.40 -5.54 -11.23
C PRO A 120 0.98 -5.56 -10.65
N LEU A 121 0.01 -6.08 -11.40
CA LEU A 121 -1.38 -6.16 -10.95
C LEU A 121 -1.54 -7.05 -9.70
N LYS A 122 -0.88 -8.20 -9.67
CA LYS A 122 -0.94 -9.12 -8.52
C LYS A 122 -0.30 -8.50 -7.27
N ALA A 123 0.87 -7.85 -7.43
CA ALA A 123 1.52 -7.10 -6.36
C ALA A 123 0.60 -6.00 -5.81
N SER A 124 0.01 -5.21 -6.71
CA SER A 124 -0.85 -4.10 -6.34
C SER A 124 -2.07 -4.57 -5.55
N ILE A 125 -2.77 -5.60 -6.03
CA ILE A 125 -3.96 -6.15 -5.36
C ILE A 125 -3.59 -6.73 -3.99
N ALA A 126 -2.53 -7.54 -3.91
CA ALA A 126 -2.14 -8.18 -2.66
C ALA A 126 -1.77 -7.15 -1.57
N ILE A 127 -0.98 -6.13 -1.94
CA ILE A 127 -0.54 -5.09 -1.00
C ILE A 127 -1.70 -4.16 -0.65
N THR A 128 -2.56 -3.81 -1.61
CA THR A 128 -3.77 -3.00 -1.32
C THR A 128 -4.71 -3.75 -0.38
N ALA A 129 -4.92 -5.05 -0.58
CA ALA A 129 -5.74 -5.87 0.32
C ALA A 129 -5.18 -5.90 1.75
N ALA A 130 -3.85 -6.04 1.88
CA ALA A 130 -3.21 -5.95 3.19
C ALA A 130 -3.29 -4.55 3.80
N THR A 131 -3.23 -3.49 2.98
CA THR A 131 -3.42 -2.10 3.41
C THR A 131 -4.83 -1.87 3.93
N ILE A 132 -5.86 -2.38 3.25
CA ILE A 132 -7.25 -2.37 3.71
C ILE A 132 -7.37 -3.08 5.06
N LEU A 133 -6.79 -4.28 5.17
CA LEU A 133 -6.82 -5.06 6.41
C LEU A 133 -6.21 -4.26 7.57
N TRP A 134 -5.01 -3.72 7.40
CA TRP A 134 -4.34 -2.93 8.44
C TRP A 134 -5.10 -1.64 8.77
N ALA A 135 -5.57 -0.91 7.77
CA ALA A 135 -6.36 0.31 7.96
C ALA A 135 -7.65 0.03 8.73
N ALA A 136 -8.37 -1.05 8.40
CA ALA A 136 -9.58 -1.47 9.08
C ALA A 136 -9.30 -1.93 10.52
N LEU A 137 -8.23 -2.70 10.75
CA LEU A 137 -7.82 -3.12 12.10
C LEU A 137 -7.49 -1.93 12.99
N ILE A 138 -6.79 -0.93 12.45
CA ILE A 138 -6.43 0.30 13.16
C ILE A 138 -7.67 1.14 13.45
N ALA A 139 -8.53 1.37 12.47
CA ALA A 139 -9.77 2.11 12.68
C ALA A 139 -10.65 1.42 13.73
N LEU A 140 -10.80 0.10 13.66
CA LEU A 140 -11.53 -0.69 14.65
C LEU A 140 -10.90 -0.56 16.04
N ALA A 141 -9.57 -0.63 16.15
CA ALA A 141 -8.88 -0.46 17.42
C ALA A 141 -9.14 0.93 18.04
N PHE A 142 -9.17 1.99 17.21
CA PHE A 142 -9.46 3.35 17.66
C PHE A 142 -10.93 3.50 18.10
N VAL A 143 -11.88 2.97 17.33
CA VAL A 143 -13.31 2.95 17.71
C VAL A 143 -13.52 2.21 19.02
N VAL A 144 -12.97 1.00 19.17
CA VAL A 144 -13.13 0.19 20.40
C VAL A 144 -12.48 0.86 21.61
N ALA A 145 -11.39 1.60 21.41
CA ALA A 145 -10.74 2.35 22.47
C ALA A 145 -11.42 3.69 22.79
N GLY A 146 -12.51 4.05 22.11
CA GLY A 146 -13.21 5.32 22.28
C GLY A 146 -12.38 6.51 21.83
N PHE A 147 -11.72 6.40 20.66
CA PHE A 147 -11.03 7.50 19.95
C PHE A 147 -11.80 8.07 18.74
N ASP A 148 -12.96 7.52 18.39
CA ASP A 148 -13.91 7.97 17.35
C ASP A 148 -14.69 9.30 17.60
N GLY A 149 -14.11 10.29 18.27
CA GLY A 149 -14.84 11.53 18.63
C GLY A 149 -14.21 12.51 19.65
N ILE A 150 -12.90 12.50 19.94
CA ILE A 150 -12.36 13.51 20.86
C ILE A 150 -12.61 14.88 20.18
N PRO A 151 -12.99 15.95 20.93
CA PRO A 151 -14.32 16.59 20.89
C PRO A 151 -15.16 16.40 19.60
N GLY A 152 -16.41 15.96 19.80
CA GLY A 152 -17.31 15.32 18.82
C GLY A 152 -17.98 14.04 19.40
N PHE A 153 -17.46 13.57 20.53
CA PHE A 153 -17.86 12.47 21.39
C PHE A 153 -18.95 12.91 22.35
N GLU A 154 -20.19 12.75 21.94
CA GLU A 154 -21.23 12.42 22.91
C GLU A 154 -21.58 10.94 22.70
N SER A 155 -21.27 10.12 23.70
CA SER A 155 -22.08 8.94 23.95
C SER A 155 -23.40 9.46 24.53
N GLU A 156 -24.42 9.59 23.68
CA GLU A 156 -25.80 9.54 24.17
C GLU A 156 -26.11 8.15 24.75
#